data_AF-A0A382Y6U3-F1
#
_entry.id   AF-A0A382Y6U3-F1
#
_cell.length_a   1.000
_cell.length_b   1.000
_cell.length_c   1.000
_cell.angle_alpha   90.00
_cell.angle_beta   90.00
_cell.angle_gamma   90.00
#
_symmetry.space_group_name_H-M   'P 1'
#
loop_
_entity.id
_entity.type
_entity.pdbx_description
1 polymer ?
#
loop_
_entity_poly.entity_id
_entity_poly.type
_entity_poly.pdbx_seq_one_letter_code
_entity_poly.pdbx_strand_id
1 'polypeptide(L)' 'MKRNIAIITLITFLTGTILLANTLGLSENGDGTWNVNYTSDGDIAGFQFNVDGATITSASGGA' A
#
# COMPACT_ATOMS: atom_id res chain seq x y z
N MET A 1 -29.73 -22.16 -4.83
CA MET A 1 -28.85 -21.32 -5.67
C MET A 1 -28.75 -19.89 -5.16
N LYS A 2 -29.86 -19.14 -5.02
CA LYS A 2 -29.87 -17.73 -4.56
C LYS A 2 -29.24 -17.51 -3.17
N ARG A 3 -29.49 -18.41 -2.20
CA ARG A 3 -28.88 -18.36 -0.84
C ARG A 3 -27.36 -18.52 -0.86
N ASN A 4 -26.85 -19.45 -1.67
CA ASN A 4 -25.41 -19.71 -1.76
C ASN A 4 -24.68 -18.53 -2.41
N ILE A 5 -25.30 -17.92 -3.42
CA ILE A 5 -24.79 -16.68 -4.04
C ILE A 5 -24.73 -15.54 -3.01
N ALA A 6 -25.79 -15.34 -2.23
CA ALA A 6 -25.81 -14.30 -1.19
C ALA A 6 -24.73 -14.50 -0.11
N ILE A 7 -24.49 -15.75 0.31
CA ILE A 7 -23.44 -16.09 1.27
C ILE A 7 -22.04 -15.82 0.68
N ILE A 8 -21.81 -16.20 -0.58
CA ILE A 8 -20.53 -15.95 -1.26
C ILE A 8 -20.28 -14.44 -1.39
N THR A 9 -21.30 -13.66 -1.82
CA THR A 9 -21.19 -12.20 -1.91
C THR A 9 -20.87 -11.56 -0.56
N LEU A 10 -21.51 -12.02 0.53
CA LEU A 10 -21.25 -11.52 1.88
C LEU A 10 -19.82 -11.82 2.35
N ILE A 11 -19.34 -13.04 2.11
CA ILE A 11 -17.98 -13.46 2.48
C ILE A 11 -16.94 -12.64 1.71
N THR A 12 -17.09 -12.49 0.39
CA THR A 12 -16.15 -11.70 -0.43
C THR A 12 -16.12 -10.22 -0.02
N PHE A 13 -17.27 -9.63 0.33
CA PHE A 13 -17.33 -8.26 0.84
C PHE A 13 -16.63 -8.11 2.20
N LEU A 14 -16.84 -9.07 3.10
CA LEU A 14 -16.26 -9.05 4.44
C LEU A 14 -14.75 -9.31 4.42
N THR A 15 -14.26 -10.23 3.59
CA THR A 15 -12.81 -10.49 3.50
C THR A 15 -12.07 -9.41 2.70
N GLY A 16 -12.69 -8.82 1.68
CA GLY A 16 -12.09 -7.75 0.88
C GLY A 16 -11.83 -6.45 1.67
N THR A 17 -12.60 -6.20 2.73
CA THR A 17 -12.43 -5.02 3.60
C THR A 17 -11.47 -5.25 4.76
N ILE A 18 -11.29 -6.51 5.22
CA ILE A 18 -10.43 -6.85 6.36
C ILE A 18 -8.99 -7.20 5.92
N LEU A 19 -8.78 -7.68 4.69
CA LEU A 19 -7.46 -8.15 4.22
C LEU A 19 -6.54 -7.03 3.69
N LEU A 20 -6.96 -5.77 3.70
CA LEU A 20 -6.19 -4.63 3.17
C LEU A 20 -5.84 -3.58 4.23
N ALA A 21 -5.71 -4.00 5.50
CA ALA A 21 -5.35 -3.08 6.60
C ALA A 21 -4.01 -2.35 6.35
N ASN A 22 -3.16 -2.94 5.51
CA ASN A 22 -1.89 -2.38 5.10
C ASN A 22 -1.84 -2.21 3.58
N THR A 23 -1.44 -1.03 3.10
CA THR A 23 -1.17 -0.78 1.67
C THR A 23 0.17 -0.09 1.51
N LEU A 24 0.85 -0.37 0.40
CA LEU A 24 2.05 0.32 -0.05
C LEU A 24 1.92 0.56 -1.55
N GLY A 25 2.12 1.79 -2.00
CA GLY A 25 1.96 2.17 -3.40
C GLY A 25 2.79 3.38 -3.79
N LEU A 26 2.94 3.55 -5.10
CA LEU A 26 3.62 4.68 -5.71
C LEU A 26 2.61 5.51 -6.49
N SER A 27 2.66 6.85 -6.36
CA SER A 27 1.87 7.77 -7.17
C SER A 27 2.76 8.81 -7.84
N GLU A 28 2.61 8.96 -9.16
CA GLU A 28 3.31 9.97 -9.96
C GLU A 28 2.75 11.37 -9.65
N ASN A 29 3.64 12.37 -9.51
CA ASN A 29 3.26 13.76 -9.23
C ASN A 29 3.20 14.66 -10.48
N GLY A 30 3.68 14.20 -11.63
CA GLY A 30 3.71 14.97 -12.89
C GLY A 30 4.88 15.96 -13.01
N ASP A 31 5.81 15.96 -12.05
CA ASP A 31 7.02 16.81 -12.02
C ASP A 31 8.32 15.99 -12.03
N GLY A 32 8.24 14.71 -12.36
CA GLY A 32 9.36 13.76 -12.30
C GLY A 32 9.62 13.18 -10.91
N THR A 33 8.79 13.50 -9.91
CA THR A 33 8.83 12.89 -8.58
C THR A 33 7.69 11.90 -8.35
N TRP A 34 7.85 11.04 -7.35
CA TRP A 34 6.88 10.02 -6.97
C TRP A 34 6.68 10.04 -5.46
N ASN A 35 5.43 9.94 -5.01
CA ASN A 35 5.12 9.72 -3.60
C ASN A 35 5.13 8.23 -3.29
N VAL A 36 5.57 7.92 -2.07
CA VAL A 36 5.43 6.60 -1.46
C VAL A 36 4.28 6.69 -0.47
N ASN A 37 3.14 6.12 -0.86
CA ASN A 37 1.93 6.14 -0.04
C ASN A 37 1.82 4.82 0.71
N TYR A 38 1.46 4.89 1.98
CA TYR A 38 1.14 3.70 2.76
C TYR A 38 -0.01 3.95 3.73
N THR A 39 -0.70 2.87 4.10
CA THR A 39 -1.55 2.83 5.28
C THR A 39 -1.11 1.64 6.11
N SER A 40 -1.10 1.78 7.43
CA SER A 40 -0.82 0.66 8.32
C SER A 40 -1.65 0.72 9.59
N ASP A 41 -2.03 -0.46 10.08
CA ASP A 41 -2.67 -0.66 11.38
C ASP A 41 -1.67 -0.91 12.51
N GLY A 42 -0.36 -0.84 12.22
CA GLY A 42 0.72 -0.93 13.19
C GLY A 42 1.87 0.04 12.90
N ASP A 43 2.81 0.13 13.84
CA ASP A 43 3.97 1.00 13.70
C ASP A 43 4.95 0.45 12.64
N ILE A 44 5.41 1.33 11.74
CA ILE A 44 6.42 1.02 10.72
C ILE A 44 7.66 1.88 10.98
N ALA A 45 8.81 1.23 11.20
CA ALA A 45 10.09 1.89 11.49
C ALA A 45 10.76 2.56 10.26
N GLY A 46 10.03 2.70 9.15
CA GLY A 46 10.48 3.31 7.89
C GLY A 46 10.51 2.37 6.68
N PHE A 47 10.93 2.92 5.54
CA PHE A 47 11.08 2.20 4.26
C PHE A 47 12.55 2.20 3.82
N GLN A 48 12.97 1.15 3.14
CA GLN A 48 14.29 1.06 2.51
C GLN A 48 14.12 0.88 1.00
N PHE A 49 14.91 1.61 0.22
CA PHE A 49 14.91 1.52 -1.23
C PHE A 49 16.24 0.98 -1.73
N ASN A 50 16.18 -0.05 -2.58
CA ASN A 50 17.34 -0.41 -3.40
C ASN A 50 17.32 0.47 -4.65
N VAL A 51 18.41 1.20 -4.88
CA VAL A 51 18.54 2.10 -6.02
C VAL A 51 19.63 1.56 -6.94
N ASP A 52 19.26 1.27 -8.18
CA ASP A 52 20.17 0.84 -9.23
C ASP A 52 20.17 1.87 -10.38
N GLY A 53 21.33 2.08 -11.02
CA GLY A 53 21.47 3.00 -12.14
C GLY A 53 21.31 4.50 -11.81
N ALA A 54 21.17 4.87 -10.53
CA ALA A 54 21.06 6.26 -10.09
C ALA A 54 21.94 6.52 -8.85
N THR A 55 22.41 7.76 -8.71
CA THR A 55 23.14 8.21 -7.51
C THR A 55 22.17 8.87 -6.55
N ILE A 56 22.13 8.39 -5.30
CA ILE A 56 21.39 9.05 -4.22
C ILE A 56 22.17 10.29 -3.79
N THR A 57 21.66 11.48 -4.07
CA THR A 57 22.31 12.76 -3.74
C THR A 57 22.00 13.25 -2.34
N SER A 58 20.86 12.84 -1.78
CA SER A 58 20.48 13.06 -0.40
C SER A 58 19.46 12.01 0.04
N ALA A 59 19.42 11.75 1.35
CA ALA A 59 18.37 10.98 1.98
C ALA A 59 18.07 11.63 3.33
N SER A 60 16.80 11.85 3.62
CA SER A 60 16.29 12.16 4.95
C SER A 60 15.23 11.12 5.29
N GLY A 61 15.07 10.80 6.57
CA GLY A 61 14.13 9.77 7.01
C GLY A 61 13.43 10.15 8.32
N GLY A 62 12.26 9.54 8.52
CA GLY A 62 11.54 9.37 9.79
C GLY A 62 10.86 10.61 10.38
N ALA A 63 9.57 10.49 10.67
CA ALA A 63 8.94 11.13 11.83
C ALA A 63 8.84 10.09 12.95
#